data_AF-A0A847I9P0-F1
#
_entry.id   AF-A0A847I9P0-F1
#
_cell.length_a   1.000
_cell.length_b   1.000
_cell.length_c   1.000
_cell.angle_alpha   90.00
_cell.angle_beta   90.00
_cell.angle_gamma   90.00
#
_symmetry.space_group_name_H-M   'P 1'
#
loop_
_entity.id
_entity.type
_entity.pdbx_description
1 polymer ?
#
loop_
_entity_poly.entity_id
_entity_poly.type
_entity_poly.pdbx_seq_one_letter_code
_entity_poly.pdbx_strand_id
1 'polypeptide(L)' 'MALPHDDIDPDGLLEYSVVFTDRSLNHMSKRFIGVMQELLGILRETYNAGSVAVVPGGGTYGMESVARQLATG' A
#
# COMPACT_ATOMS: atom_id res chain seq x y z
N MET A 1 26.19 9.49 -8.81
CA MET A 1 24.97 9.24 -8.02
C MET A 1 24.03 10.41 -8.30
N ALA A 2 23.14 10.23 -9.27
CA ALA A 2 22.08 11.20 -9.51
C ALA A 2 20.91 10.84 -8.60
N LEU A 3 20.27 11.85 -8.01
CA LEU A 3 19.03 11.72 -7.27
C LEU A 3 17.92 12.35 -8.13
N PRO A 4 16.71 11.78 -8.16
CA PRO A 4 16.27 10.54 -7.49
C PRO A 4 16.72 9.27 -8.24
N HIS A 5 16.58 8.10 -7.60
CA HIS A 5 16.81 6.80 -8.25
C HIS A 5 15.65 6.50 -9.22
N ASP A 6 15.89 6.65 -10.53
CA ASP A 6 14.87 6.50 -11.59
C ASP A 6 14.24 5.09 -11.64
N ASP A 7 14.89 4.07 -11.09
CA ASP A 7 14.34 2.71 -11.00
C ASP A 7 13.18 2.59 -9.98
N ILE A 8 13.14 3.48 -8.98
CA ILE A 8 12.18 3.43 -7.88
C ILE A 8 10.87 4.15 -8.19
N ASP A 9 10.92 5.40 -8.64
CA ASP A 9 9.73 6.15 -9.08
C ASP A 9 10.09 7.01 -10.31
N PRO A 10 10.16 6.39 -11.51
CA PRO A 10 10.47 7.13 -12.73
C PRO A 10 9.42 8.22 -12.95
N ASP A 11 9.88 9.42 -13.29
CA ASP A 11 9.05 10.63 -13.44
C ASP A 11 8.33 11.07 -12.15
N GLY A 12 8.74 10.53 -11.00
CA GLY A 12 8.26 10.89 -9.67
C GLY A 12 8.74 12.26 -9.21
N LEU A 13 8.19 12.72 -8.08
CA LEU A 13 8.67 13.94 -7.41
C LEU A 13 9.98 13.65 -6.65
N LEU A 14 10.78 14.69 -6.41
CA LEU A 14 11.93 14.57 -5.50
C LEU A 14 11.46 14.20 -4.09
N GLU A 15 12.09 13.19 -3.52
CA GLU A 15 11.71 12.65 -2.22
C GLU A 15 12.25 13.51 -1.08
N TYR A 16 11.39 14.38 -0.55
CA TYR A 16 11.64 15.21 0.64
C TYR A 16 10.65 14.91 1.78
N SER A 17 9.91 13.81 1.71
CA SER A 17 9.04 13.42 2.82
C SER A 17 9.86 12.93 4.02
N VAL A 18 9.20 12.91 5.17
CA VAL A 18 9.78 12.39 6.42
C VAL A 18 9.61 10.88 6.59
N VAL A 19 8.95 10.21 5.63
CA VAL A 19 8.54 8.80 5.75
C VAL A 19 9.41 7.91 4.87
N PHE A 20 9.83 8.40 3.71
CA PHE A 20 10.62 7.63 2.74
C PHE A 20 11.93 8.32 2.39
N THR A 21 12.80 7.54 1.77
CA THR A 21 13.95 8.03 1.02
C THR A 21 13.78 7.62 -0.43
N ASP A 22 14.61 8.13 -1.32
CA ASP A 22 14.66 7.77 -2.74
C ASP A 22 14.96 6.29 -3.03
N ARG A 23 15.21 5.46 -2.00
CA ARG A 23 15.38 4.01 -2.09
C ARG A 23 14.08 3.21 -1.94
N SER A 24 12.94 3.86 -1.77
CA SER A 24 11.65 3.19 -1.60
C SER A 24 10.54 3.97 -2.28
N LEU A 25 9.56 3.24 -2.81
CA LEU A 25 8.43 3.88 -3.47
C LEU A 25 7.51 4.53 -2.43
N ASN A 26 7.32 5.85 -2.55
CA ASN A 26 6.48 6.61 -1.64
C ASN A 26 5.01 6.22 -1.79
N HIS A 27 4.30 5.99 -0.67
CA HIS A 27 2.88 5.62 -0.70
C HIS A 27 1.95 6.72 -1.24
N MET A 28 2.43 7.96 -1.34
CA MET A 28 1.73 9.09 -1.95
C MET A 28 2.03 9.24 -3.46
N SER A 29 2.99 8.48 -4.00
CA SER A 29 3.31 8.52 -5.43
C SER A 29 2.14 8.03 -6.29
N LYS A 30 2.03 8.55 -7.51
CA LYS A 30 1.03 8.06 -8.48
C LYS A 30 1.21 6.57 -8.77
N ARG A 31 2.46 6.11 -8.84
CA ARG A 31 2.80 4.70 -9.09
C ARG A 31 2.29 3.80 -7.97
N PHE A 32 2.54 4.14 -6.70
CA PHE A 32 2.04 3.33 -5.57
C PHE A 32 0.52 3.32 -5.49
N ILE A 33 -0.13 4.48 -5.67
CA ILE A 33 -1.59 4.58 -5.67
C ILE A 33 -2.18 3.67 -6.75
N GLY A 34 -1.61 3.66 -7.96
CA GLY A 34 -2.03 2.76 -9.04
C GLY A 34 -1.91 1.29 -8.66
N VAL A 35 -0.77 0.87 -8.12
CA VAL A 35 -0.56 -0.51 -7.64
C VAL A 35 -1.59 -0.91 -6.58
N MET A 36 -1.87 -0.05 -5.62
CA MET A 36 -2.84 -0.34 -4.56
C MET A 36 -4.28 -0.41 -5.09
N GLN A 37 -4.65 0.45 -6.04
CA GLN A 37 -5.96 0.40 -6.69
C GLN A 37 -6.16 -0.90 -7.49
N GLU A 38 -5.14 -1.32 -8.24
CA GLU A 38 -5.15 -2.57 -8.99
C GLU A 38 -5.27 -3.78 -8.06
N LEU A 39 -4.46 -3.83 -6.99
CA LEU A 39 -4.52 -4.88 -5.97
C LEU A 39 -5.91 -5.00 -5.35
N LEU A 40 -6.54 -3.87 -5.01
CA LEU A 40 -7.89 -3.86 -4.46
C LEU A 40 -8.92 -4.36 -5.49
N GLY A 41 -8.77 -4.01 -6.77
CA GLY A 41 -9.61 -4.50 -7.86
C GLY A 41 -9.54 -6.03 -7.99
N ILE A 42 -8.32 -6.56 -8.10
CA ILE A 42 -8.06 -8.01 -8.23
C ILE A 42 -8.66 -8.78 -7.06
N LEU A 43 -8.43 -8.33 -5.82
CA LEU A 43 -8.96 -9.03 -4.63
C LEU A 43 -10.48 -8.97 -4.55
N ARG A 44 -11.10 -7.83 -4.90
CA ARG A 44 -12.56 -7.71 -4.93
C ARG A 44 -13.19 -8.66 -5.94
N GLU A 45 -12.61 -8.74 -7.15
CA GLU A 45 -13.09 -9.65 -8.20
C GLU A 45 -12.91 -11.11 -7.79
N THR A 46 -11.70 -11.49 -7.37
CA THR A 46 -11.34 -12.87 -7.01
C THR A 46 -12.25 -13.45 -5.92
N TYR A 47 -12.62 -12.64 -4.93
CA TYR A 47 -13.42 -13.07 -3.79
C TYR A 47 -14.89 -12.61 -3.86
N ASN A 48 -15.33 -12.01 -4.97
CA ASN A 48 -16.66 -11.40 -5.12
C ASN A 48 -17.03 -10.49 -3.91
N ALA A 49 -16.08 -9.66 -3.48
CA ALA A 49 -16.21 -8.84 -2.27
C ALA A 49 -16.61 -7.39 -2.59
N GLY A 50 -17.46 -6.80 -1.74
CA GLY A 50 -17.86 -5.39 -1.84
C GLY A 50 -16.74 -4.40 -1.47
N SER A 51 -15.81 -4.82 -0.62
CA SER A 51 -14.67 -4.02 -0.17
C SER A 51 -13.51 -4.91 0.27
N VAL A 52 -12.29 -4.38 0.22
CA VAL A 52 -11.06 -5.05 0.69
C VAL A 52 -10.23 -4.05 1.48
N ALA A 53 -9.55 -4.53 2.53
CA ALA A 53 -8.58 -3.76 3.31
C ALA A 53 -7.25 -4.50 3.36
N VAL A 54 -6.14 -3.76 3.26
CA VAL A 54 -4.78 -4.29 3.39
C VAL A 54 -4.23 -3.89 4.76
N VAL A 55 -3.82 -4.89 5.56
CA VAL A 55 -3.23 -4.68 6.89
C VAL A 55 -1.75 -5.06 6.83
N PRO A 56 -0.81 -4.11 6.99
CA PRO A 56 0.62 -4.41 7.03
C PRO A 56 0.96 -5.35 8.21
N GLY A 57 1.71 -6.42 7.94
CA GLY A 57 2.03 -7.46 8.92
C GLY A 57 1.95 -8.84 8.29
N GLY A 58 1.38 -9.81 9.02
CA GLY A 58 1.07 -11.15 8.52
C GLY A 58 -0.42 -11.49 8.64
N GLY A 59 -0.82 -12.69 8.21
CA GLY A 59 -2.22 -13.13 8.27
C GLY A 59 -2.87 -12.99 9.66
N THR A 60 -2.11 -13.25 10.72
CA THR A 60 -2.55 -13.08 12.12
C THR A 60 -2.96 -11.64 12.45
N TYR A 61 -2.29 -10.64 11.88
CA TYR A 61 -2.63 -9.22 12.08
C TYR A 61 -3.97 -8.89 11.43
N GLY A 62 -4.27 -9.53 10.29
CA GLY A 62 -5.60 -9.45 9.67
C GLY A 62 -6.69 -10.03 10.57
N MET A 63 -6.46 -11.21 11.13
CA MET A 63 -7.41 -11.83 12.07
C MET A 63 -7.62 -10.97 13.32
N GLU A 64 -6.55 -10.43 13.91
CA GLU A 64 -6.63 -9.56 15.07
C GLU A 64 -7.34 -8.25 14.77
N SER A 65 -7.09 -7.64 13.61
CA SER A 65 -7.76 -6.40 13.18
C SER A 65 -9.28 -6.59 13.09
N VAL A 66 -9.73 -7.72 12.53
CA VAL A 66 -11.16 -8.07 12.47
C VAL A 66 -11.73 -8.29 13.87
N ALA A 67 -11.02 -9.06 14.72
CA ALA A 67 -11.46 -9.32 16.09
C ALA A 67 -11.59 -8.04 16.91
N ARG A 68 -10.60 -7.15 16.87
CA ARG A 68 -10.63 -5.87 17.61
C ARG A 68 -11.70 -4.91 17.12
N GLN A 69 -12.07 -4.97 15.84
CA GLN A 69 -13.09 -4.08 15.28
C GLN A 69 -14.52 -4.58 15.51
N LEU A 70 -14.75 -5.90 15.49
CA LEU A 70 -16.10 -6.49 15.44
C LEU A 70 -16.48 -7.34 16.66
N ALA A 71 -15.52 -7.78 17.48
CA ALA A 71 -15.77 -8.67 18.62
C ALA A 71 -15.54 -7.95 19.97
N THR A 72 -15.99 -6.70 20.09
CA THR A 72 -15.88 -5.87 21.31
C THR A 72 -17.09 -6.04 22.23
N GLY A 73 -17.51 -7.28 22.47
CA GLY A 73 -18.54 -7.60 23.46
C GLY A 73 -18.10 -7.32 24.89
#